data_AF-A0A0V7ZGC6-F1
#
_entry.id   AF-A0A0V7ZGC6-F1
#
_cell.length_a   1.000
_cell.length_b   1.000
_cell.length_c   1.000
_cell.angle_alpha   90.00
_cell.angle_beta   90.00
_cell.angle_gamma   90.00
#
_symmetry.space_group_name_H-M   'P 1'
#
loop_
_entity.id
_entity.type
_entity.pdbx_description
1 polymer ?
#
loop_
_entity_poly.entity_id
_entity_poly.type
_entity_poly.pdbx_seq_one_letter_code
_entity_poly.pdbx_strand_id
1 'polypeptide(L)'
;MIPARVTPFWLEQKHIEQSQAEIKDYQRRVEYSRKYNKVELLAINGQSLSEKSNRPCLLPIPKINPKFKPKPLPILKNKAKPKPKPKLKVEKECEVKPKLKSRVSTLSQPVRILPLSSKNTFELSFCRELAIKVNGQTEVNTPDGRIDVLTSSCLIEVKVAHNWKHGIGQLLVYGAYHPGKQLTLVLIGEHCEICRYRAIKHCAKLNIDVFTEYDYGWEKVNCKRN
;
A
#
# COMPACT_ATOMS: atom_id res chain seq x y z
N MET A 1 -19.25 -31.25 27.98
CA MET A 1 -19.80 -30.89 26.65
C MET A 1 -20.09 -29.40 26.64
N ILE A 2 -19.49 -28.64 25.73
CA ILE A 2 -19.76 -27.20 25.58
C ILE A 2 -20.80 -27.04 24.47
N PRO A 3 -21.95 -26.36 24.70
CA PRO A 3 -22.95 -26.19 23.67
C PRO A 3 -22.40 -25.34 22.51
N ALA A 4 -22.65 -25.77 21.28
CA ALA A 4 -22.30 -25.04 20.09
C ALA A 4 -22.97 -23.66 20.12
N ARG A 5 -22.17 -22.59 19.94
CA ARG A 5 -22.70 -21.24 19.80
C ARG A 5 -23.40 -21.13 18.45
N VAL A 6 -24.72 -21.07 18.47
CA VAL A 6 -25.52 -20.71 17.30
C VAL A 6 -25.36 -19.21 17.10
N THR A 7 -24.74 -18.80 15.99
CA THR A 7 -24.73 -17.40 15.59
C THR A 7 -26.14 -16.98 15.22
N PRO A 8 -26.66 -15.86 15.74
CA PRO A 8 -28.00 -15.43 15.39
C PRO A 8 -28.13 -15.10 13.92
N PHE A 9 -29.16 -15.61 13.26
CA PHE A 9 -29.46 -15.43 11.84
C PHE A 9 -29.41 -13.96 11.38
N TRP A 10 -29.88 -13.03 12.22
CA TRP A 10 -29.85 -11.59 11.92
C TRP A 10 -28.43 -11.00 11.83
N LEU A 11 -27.44 -11.62 12.46
CA LEU A 11 -26.05 -11.17 12.40
C LEU A 11 -25.44 -11.54 11.05
N GLU A 12 -25.73 -12.73 10.55
CA GLU A 12 -25.32 -13.19 9.23
C GLU A 12 -25.95 -12.34 8.12
N GLN A 13 -27.24 -12.02 8.27
CA GLN A 13 -27.96 -11.17 7.31
C GLN A 13 -27.40 -9.74 7.23
N LYS A 14 -26.96 -9.16 8.35
CA LYS A 14 -26.27 -7.85 8.37
C LYS A 14 -24.93 -7.86 7.65
N HIS A 15 -24.17 -8.95 7.76
CA HIS A 15 -22.89 -9.09 7.06
C HIS A 15 -23.13 -9.17 5.54
N ILE A 16 -24.16 -9.91 5.12
CA ILE A 16 -24.55 -10.00 3.70
C ILE A 16 -24.95 -8.63 3.15
N GLU A 17 -25.80 -7.88 3.86
CA GLU A 17 -26.24 -6.54 3.45
C GLU A 17 -25.07 -5.55 3.35
N GLN A 18 -24.14 -5.58 4.32
CA GLN A 18 -22.95 -4.72 4.29
C GLN A 18 -22.06 -5.05 3.09
N SER A 19 -21.79 -6.34 2.84
CA SER A 19 -21.01 -6.77 1.67
C SER A 19 -21.70 -6.40 0.34
N GLN A 20 -23.03 -6.49 0.25
CA GLN A 20 -23.78 -6.07 -0.93
C GLN A 20 -23.70 -4.55 -1.17
N ALA A 21 -23.71 -3.73 -0.10
CA ALA A 21 -23.55 -2.29 -0.22
C ALA A 21 -22.14 -1.92 -0.72
N GLU A 22 -21.10 -2.58 -0.21
CA GLU A 22 -19.72 -2.40 -0.65
C GLU A 22 -19.54 -2.80 -2.13
N ILE A 23 -20.16 -3.89 -2.57
CA ILE A 23 -20.15 -4.34 -3.98
C ILE A 23 -20.84 -3.31 -4.88
N LYS A 24 -22.01 -2.79 -4.49
CA LYS A 24 -22.74 -1.78 -5.28
C LYS A 24 -21.96 -0.47 -5.39
N ASP A 25 -21.34 -0.01 -4.32
CA ASP A 25 -20.51 1.19 -4.34
C ASP A 25 -19.28 1.01 -5.24
N TYR A 26 -18.64 -0.17 -5.19
CA TYR A 26 -17.56 -0.54 -6.09
C TYR A 26 -17.99 -0.50 -7.56
N GLN A 27 -19.11 -1.13 -7.91
CA GLN A 27 -19.65 -1.12 -9.28
C GLN A 27 -19.89 0.31 -9.78
N ARG A 28 -20.44 1.19 -8.92
CA ARG A 28 -20.65 2.61 -9.24
C ARG A 28 -19.34 3.34 -9.51
N ARG A 29 -18.29 3.09 -8.71
CA ARG A 29 -16.97 3.70 -8.91
C ARG A 29 -16.30 3.24 -10.20
N VAL A 30 -16.41 1.94 -10.53
CA VAL A 30 -15.90 1.38 -11.79
C VAL A 30 -16.63 1.96 -12.99
N GLU A 31 -17.96 2.06 -12.93
CA GLU A 31 -18.77 2.63 -14.00
C GLU A 31 -18.47 4.12 -14.21
N TYR A 32 -18.30 4.87 -13.10
CA TYR A 32 -17.85 6.25 -13.14
C TYR A 32 -16.49 6.35 -13.86
N SER A 33 -15.47 5.60 -13.41
CA SER A 33 -14.15 5.62 -14.05
C SER A 33 -14.20 5.29 -15.55
N ARG A 34 -14.97 4.27 -15.96
CA ARG A 34 -15.17 3.94 -17.38
C ARG A 34 -15.80 5.08 -18.17
N LYS A 35 -16.80 5.76 -17.59
CA LYS A 35 -17.49 6.86 -18.25
C LYS A 35 -16.56 8.04 -18.50
N TYR A 36 -15.67 8.37 -17.56
CA TYR A 36 -14.78 9.53 -17.68
C TYR A 36 -13.52 9.22 -18.50
N ASN A 37 -12.92 8.03 -18.37
CA ASN A 37 -11.80 7.63 -19.22
C ASN A 37 -12.22 7.52 -20.70
N LYS A 38 -13.48 7.17 -20.99
CA LYS A 38 -14.03 7.17 -22.36
C LYS A 38 -14.16 8.58 -22.94
N VAL A 39 -14.48 9.58 -22.12
CA VAL A 39 -14.58 10.98 -22.56
C VAL A 39 -13.18 11.56 -22.85
N GLU A 40 -12.19 11.21 -22.04
CA GLU A 40 -10.80 11.66 -22.21
C GLU A 40 -10.12 11.00 -23.44
N LEU A 41 -10.35 9.71 -23.67
CA LEU A 41 -9.88 9.00 -24.88
C LEU A 41 -10.49 9.54 -26.19
N LEU A 42 -11.73 10.03 -26.16
CA LEU A 42 -12.36 10.66 -27.33
C LEU A 42 -11.81 12.07 -27.61
N ALA A 43 -11.39 12.79 -26.58
CA ALA A 43 -10.76 14.11 -26.72
C ALA A 43 -9.35 14.03 -27.34
N ILE A 44 -8.61 12.94 -27.08
CA ILE A 44 -7.24 12.74 -27.59
C ILE A 44 -7.23 12.31 -29.06
N ASN A 45 -8.26 11.61 -29.54
CA ASN A 45 -8.31 11.07 -30.91
C ASN A 45 -8.84 12.03 -31.98
N GLY A 46 -8.94 13.34 -31.68
CA GLY A 46 -9.21 14.37 -32.69
C GLY A 46 -10.54 14.25 -33.44
N GLN A 47 -11.52 13.50 -32.92
CA GLN A 47 -12.88 13.55 -33.46
C GLN A 47 -13.47 14.91 -33.06
N SER A 48 -13.52 15.85 -34.01
CA SER A 48 -14.22 17.10 -33.81
C SER A 48 -15.71 16.79 -33.60
N LEU A 49 -16.17 17.03 -32.38
CA LEU A 49 -17.59 17.18 -32.11
C LEU A 49 -18.01 18.45 -32.84
N SER A 50 -18.68 18.27 -33.98
CA SER A 50 -19.20 19.38 -34.76
C SER A 50 -20.15 20.21 -33.88
N GLU A 51 -19.91 21.51 -33.95
CA GLU A 51 -20.45 22.55 -33.10
C GLU A 51 -21.98 22.59 -33.17
N LYS A 52 -22.66 22.24 -32.09
CA LYS A 52 -23.90 22.93 -31.69
C LYS A 52 -23.99 23.10 -30.16
N SER A 53 -24.00 24.38 -29.80
CA SER A 53 -24.49 25.02 -28.57
C SER A 53 -23.71 24.85 -27.26
N ASN A 54 -22.86 25.85 -27.00
CA ASN A 54 -22.91 26.76 -25.84
C ASN A 54 -23.48 26.22 -24.51
N ARG A 55 -22.56 25.79 -23.63
CA ARG A 55 -22.30 26.27 -22.25
C ARG A 55 -21.61 25.13 -21.48
N PRO A 56 -20.49 25.36 -20.76
CA PRO A 56 -20.03 24.39 -19.78
C PRO A 56 -21.03 24.39 -18.62
N CYS A 57 -22.00 23.48 -18.68
CA CYS A 57 -22.80 23.14 -17.51
C CYS A 57 -21.87 22.50 -16.48
N LEU A 58 -21.42 23.30 -15.50
CA LEU A 58 -21.05 22.81 -14.19
C LEU A 58 -22.24 22.00 -13.65
N LEU A 59 -22.24 20.69 -13.89
CA LEU A 59 -23.21 19.82 -13.25
C LEU A 59 -22.94 19.86 -11.74
N PRO A 60 -24.00 19.91 -10.92
CA PRO A 60 -23.85 20.04 -9.47
C PRO A 60 -23.06 18.84 -8.93
N ILE A 61 -21.98 19.13 -8.21
CA ILE A 61 -21.29 18.16 -7.36
C ILE A 61 -22.37 17.51 -6.49
N PRO A 62 -22.56 16.17 -6.53
CA PRO A 62 -23.54 15.52 -5.69
C PRO A 62 -23.21 15.82 -4.24
N LYS A 63 -24.13 16.47 -3.53
CA LYS A 63 -23.99 16.78 -2.10
C LYS A 63 -23.76 15.47 -1.35
N ILE A 64 -22.51 15.22 -0.97
CA ILE A 64 -22.14 14.10 -0.10
C ILE A 64 -22.88 14.31 1.21
N ASN A 65 -23.77 13.39 1.55
CA ASN A 65 -24.60 13.47 2.75
C ASN A 65 -23.68 13.29 3.99
N PRO A 66 -23.45 14.32 4.82
CA PRO A 66 -22.42 14.30 5.87
C PRO A 66 -22.78 13.43 7.10
N LYS A 67 -23.72 12.49 6.96
CA LYS A 67 -24.29 11.70 8.07
C LYS A 67 -23.64 10.33 8.29
N PHE A 68 -22.52 10.02 7.64
CA PHE A 68 -21.80 8.79 7.95
C PHE A 68 -20.89 9.00 9.17
N LYS A 69 -21.45 8.86 10.36
CA LYS A 69 -20.65 8.69 11.59
C LYS A 69 -20.20 7.22 11.63
N PRO A 70 -18.91 6.89 11.46
CA PRO A 70 -18.46 5.52 11.58
C PRO A 70 -18.82 5.00 12.97
N LYS A 71 -19.55 3.89 13.02
CA LYS A 71 -19.87 3.22 14.28
C LYS A 71 -18.55 2.75 14.92
N PRO A 72 -18.27 3.10 16.18
CA PRO A 72 -17.06 2.64 16.84
C PRO A 72 -17.04 1.12 16.89
N LEU A 73 -15.94 0.54 16.41
CA LEU A 73 -15.71 -0.90 16.46
C LEU A 73 -15.70 -1.36 17.94
N PRO A 74 -16.28 -2.54 18.24
CA PRO A 74 -16.26 -3.08 19.59
C PRO A 74 -14.81 -3.35 20.03
N ILE A 75 -14.39 -2.65 21.08
CA ILE A 75 -13.11 -2.87 21.75
C ILE A 75 -13.17 -4.22 22.46
N LEU A 76 -12.58 -5.25 21.84
CA LEU A 76 -12.35 -6.55 22.47
C LEU A 76 -11.30 -6.38 23.58
N LYS A 77 -11.76 -6.22 24.82
CA LYS A 77 -10.92 -6.27 26.02
C LYS A 77 -10.48 -7.71 26.29
N ASN A 78 -9.47 -8.19 25.58
CA ASN A 78 -8.81 -9.45 25.89
C ASN A 78 -7.91 -9.26 27.12
N LYS A 79 -8.45 -9.50 28.32
CA LYS A 79 -7.67 -9.67 29.54
C LYS A 79 -7.01 -11.05 29.54
N ALA A 80 -5.92 -11.20 28.78
CA ALA A 80 -5.05 -12.36 28.89
C ALA A 80 -4.17 -12.21 30.16
N LYS A 81 -4.29 -13.14 31.10
CA LYS A 81 -3.39 -13.24 32.26
C LYS A 81 -1.97 -13.56 31.76
N PRO A 82 -0.92 -12.91 32.28
CA PRO A 82 0.46 -13.23 31.91
C PRO A 82 0.80 -14.65 32.35
N LYS A 83 1.20 -15.50 31.39
CA LYS A 83 1.79 -16.81 31.70
C LYS A 83 3.15 -16.60 32.37
N PRO A 84 3.50 -17.38 33.40
CA PRO A 84 4.80 -17.31 34.05
C PRO A 84 5.92 -17.63 33.07
N LYS A 85 6.96 -16.79 33.06
CA LYS A 85 8.15 -16.96 32.23
C LYS A 85 8.88 -18.27 32.60
N PRO A 86 9.26 -19.11 31.63
CA PRO A 86 10.15 -20.24 31.89
C PRO A 86 11.53 -19.71 32.29
N LYS A 87 12.07 -20.24 33.39
CA LYS A 87 13.43 -19.95 33.86
C LYS A 87 14.43 -20.51 32.85
N LEU A 88 15.07 -19.66 32.06
CA LEU A 88 16.23 -20.05 31.26
C LEU A 88 17.36 -20.44 32.21
N LYS A 89 17.89 -21.65 32.02
CA LYS A 89 19.14 -22.09 32.64
C LYS A 89 20.27 -21.30 32.01
N VAL A 90 21.08 -20.67 32.87
CA VAL A 90 22.32 -20.00 32.53
C VAL A 90 23.33 -21.10 32.13
N GLU A 91 23.61 -21.21 30.84
CA GLU A 91 24.73 -22.00 30.33
C GLU A 91 26.00 -21.14 30.32
N LYS A 92 27.11 -21.79 30.67
CA LYS A 92 28.42 -21.19 30.98
C LYS A 92 29.01 -20.45 29.78
N GLU A 93 29.53 -19.26 30.06
CA GLU A 93 30.37 -18.46 29.17
C GLU A 93 31.63 -19.24 28.75
N CYS A 94 31.82 -19.41 27.44
CA CYS A 94 33.13 -19.67 26.86
C CYS A 94 33.77 -18.32 26.54
N GLU A 95 34.79 -17.97 27.30
CA GLU A 95 35.58 -16.76 27.17
C GLU A 95 36.45 -16.82 25.90
N VAL A 96 35.98 -16.22 24.81
CA VAL A 96 36.78 -16.02 23.59
C VAL A 96 37.18 -14.56 23.50
N LYS A 97 38.47 -14.28 23.72
CA LYS A 97 39.08 -12.95 23.60
C LYS A 97 39.01 -12.47 22.13
N PRO A 98 38.35 -11.35 21.81
CA PRO A 98 38.42 -10.78 20.46
C PRO A 98 39.64 -9.85 20.36
N LYS A 99 40.60 -10.23 19.51
CA LYS A 99 41.66 -9.33 19.04
C LYS A 99 41.02 -8.23 18.19
N LEU A 100 40.86 -7.03 18.75
CA LEU A 100 40.55 -5.83 17.99
C LEU A 100 41.68 -5.54 17.00
N LYS A 101 41.44 -5.80 15.71
CA LYS A 101 42.14 -5.12 14.63
C LYS A 101 41.17 -4.12 14.01
N SER A 102 41.38 -2.85 14.33
CA SER A 102 40.75 -1.70 13.70
C SER A 102 40.98 -1.75 12.20
N ARG A 103 39.95 -2.12 11.44
CA ARG A 103 39.93 -1.96 9.99
C ARG A 103 38.68 -1.18 9.62
N VAL A 104 38.76 0.14 9.78
CA VAL A 104 37.87 1.08 9.11
C VAL A 104 38.21 1.00 7.63
N SER A 105 37.60 0.05 6.92
CA SER A 105 37.60 0.04 5.47
C SER A 105 36.34 0.76 5.01
N THR A 106 36.49 2.05 4.72
CA THR A 106 35.52 2.83 3.98
C THR A 106 35.35 2.20 2.59
N LEU A 107 34.41 1.25 2.46
CA LEU A 107 34.01 0.65 1.20
C LEU A 107 33.14 1.65 0.43
N SER A 108 33.79 2.66 -0.14
CA SER A 108 33.27 3.41 -1.28
C SER A 108 33.31 2.49 -2.50
N GLN A 109 32.35 1.58 -2.60
CA GLN A 109 32.21 0.79 -3.82
C GLN A 109 31.67 1.66 -4.95
N PRO A 110 32.24 1.58 -6.16
CA PRO A 110 31.70 2.27 -7.33
C PRO A 110 30.31 1.71 -7.63
N VAL A 111 29.32 2.60 -7.71
CA VAL A 111 27.94 2.28 -8.04
C VAL A 111 27.91 1.64 -9.42
N ARG A 112 27.70 0.32 -9.48
CA ARG A 112 27.49 -0.39 -10.76
C ARG A 112 26.12 0.02 -11.31
N ILE A 113 26.12 0.76 -12.41
CA ILE A 113 24.89 1.06 -13.14
C ILE A 113 24.45 -0.21 -13.85
N LEU A 114 23.52 -0.96 -13.23
CA LEU A 114 22.88 -2.09 -13.86
C LEU A 114 21.97 -1.58 -15.00
N PRO A 115 21.98 -2.22 -16.19
CA PRO A 115 21.12 -1.83 -17.30
C PRO A 115 19.66 -1.73 -16.83
N LEU A 116 18.97 -0.69 -17.29
CA LEU A 116 17.55 -0.53 -17.02
C LEU A 116 16.84 -1.71 -17.68
N SER A 117 16.40 -2.67 -16.85
CA SER A 117 15.32 -3.58 -17.23
C SER A 117 14.18 -2.72 -17.80
N SER A 118 13.52 -3.20 -18.86
CA SER A 118 12.36 -2.58 -19.50
C SER A 118 11.19 -2.52 -18.50
N LYS A 119 11.32 -1.67 -17.49
CA LYS A 119 10.30 -1.41 -16.50
C LYS A 119 9.11 -0.82 -17.24
N ASN A 120 7.90 -1.20 -16.84
CA ASN A 120 6.69 -0.69 -17.43
C ASN A 120 6.75 0.86 -17.41
N THR A 121 6.61 1.49 -18.57
CA THR A 121 6.71 2.96 -18.71
C THR A 121 5.72 3.67 -17.81
N PHE A 122 4.56 3.06 -17.56
CA PHE A 122 3.52 3.57 -16.66
C PHE A 122 3.91 3.51 -15.18
N GLU A 123 4.51 2.41 -14.71
CA GLU A 123 5.02 2.33 -13.33
C GLU A 123 6.11 3.38 -13.13
N LEU A 124 7.01 3.53 -14.10
CA LEU A 124 8.11 4.50 -14.03
C LEU A 124 7.60 5.95 -13.98
N SER A 125 6.61 6.31 -14.80
CA SER A 125 6.02 7.65 -14.76
C SER A 125 5.32 7.90 -13.42
N PHE A 126 4.55 6.93 -12.93
CA PHE A 126 3.87 7.03 -11.64
C PHE A 126 4.86 7.19 -10.47
N CYS A 127 5.95 6.41 -10.45
CA CYS A 127 7.00 6.53 -9.43
C CYS A 127 7.61 7.93 -9.41
N ARG A 128 7.88 8.52 -10.58
CA ARG A 128 8.45 9.89 -10.68
C ARG A 128 7.49 10.93 -10.12
N GLU A 129 6.22 10.87 -10.51
CA GLU A 129 5.21 11.80 -9.98
C GLU A 129 5.00 11.63 -8.48
N LEU A 130 4.94 10.39 -8.00
CA LEU A 130 4.80 10.09 -6.59
C LEU A 130 5.98 10.64 -5.80
N ALA A 131 7.21 10.42 -6.26
CA ALA A 131 8.42 10.91 -5.63
C ALA A 131 8.43 12.44 -5.47
N ILE A 132 7.97 13.19 -6.48
CA ILE A 132 7.80 14.64 -6.38
C ILE A 132 6.81 15.00 -5.25
N LYS A 133 5.65 14.33 -5.22
CA LYS A 133 4.59 14.58 -4.22
C LYS A 133 5.03 14.29 -2.78
N VAL A 134 5.85 13.25 -2.58
CA VAL A 134 6.30 12.83 -1.24
C VAL A 134 7.72 13.29 -0.89
N ASN A 135 8.32 14.14 -1.74
CA ASN A 135 9.71 14.58 -1.63
C ASN A 135 10.70 13.40 -1.46
N GLY A 136 10.51 12.36 -2.28
CA GLY A 136 11.29 11.12 -2.30
C GLY A 136 12.32 11.06 -3.43
N GLN A 137 13.22 10.09 -3.34
CA GLN A 137 14.17 9.73 -4.39
C GLN A 137 13.68 8.49 -5.12
N THR A 138 13.90 8.41 -6.44
CA THR A 138 13.49 7.25 -7.26
C THR A 138 14.67 6.36 -7.61
N GLU A 139 14.38 5.09 -7.91
CA GLU A 139 15.36 4.10 -8.40
C GLU A 139 16.61 3.99 -7.52
N VAL A 140 16.41 4.02 -6.19
CA VAL A 140 17.52 3.97 -5.23
C VAL A 140 18.14 2.58 -5.23
N ASN A 141 19.44 2.51 -5.54
CA ASN A 141 20.17 1.24 -5.60
C ASN A 141 20.32 0.61 -4.21
N THR A 142 20.12 -0.69 -4.17
CA THR A 142 20.45 -1.59 -3.06
C THR A 142 21.30 -2.74 -3.61
N PRO A 143 21.97 -3.53 -2.75
CA PRO A 143 22.72 -4.69 -3.22
C PRO A 143 21.88 -5.69 -4.03
N ASP A 144 20.58 -5.80 -3.74
CA ASP A 144 19.67 -6.81 -4.32
C ASP A 144 18.67 -6.23 -5.34
N GLY A 145 18.79 -4.95 -5.71
CA GLY A 145 17.86 -4.33 -6.66
C GLY A 145 17.72 -2.82 -6.51
N ARG A 146 16.57 -2.30 -6.96
CA ARG A 146 16.24 -0.88 -6.94
C ARG A 146 14.90 -0.66 -6.25
N ILE A 147 14.88 0.30 -5.33
CA ILE A 147 13.67 0.78 -4.65
C ILE A 147 12.99 1.79 -5.55
N ASP A 148 11.67 1.67 -5.72
CA ASP A 148 10.90 2.57 -6.57
C ASP A 148 10.90 4.01 -6.06
N VAL A 149 10.49 4.22 -4.81
CA VAL A 149 10.53 5.55 -4.15
C VAL A 149 11.00 5.41 -2.70
N LEU A 150 12.04 6.14 -2.33
CA LEU A 150 12.58 6.19 -0.96
C LEU A 150 12.45 7.60 -0.39
N THR A 151 11.86 7.71 0.80
CA THR A 151 11.75 9.00 1.52
C THR A 151 12.54 8.97 2.82
N SER A 152 12.51 10.08 3.56
CA SER A 152 13.09 10.15 4.91
C SER A 152 12.46 9.18 5.91
N SER A 153 11.24 8.69 5.66
CA SER A 153 10.49 7.82 6.61
C SER A 153 9.86 6.58 5.99
N CYS A 154 9.71 6.52 4.66
CA CYS A 154 9.06 5.40 3.97
C CYS A 154 10.01 4.74 2.95
N LEU A 155 9.77 3.45 2.72
CA LEU A 155 10.25 2.72 1.55
C LEU A 155 9.01 2.25 0.77
N ILE A 156 8.86 2.76 -0.45
CA ILE A 156 7.65 2.58 -1.25
C ILE A 156 7.98 1.75 -2.50
N GLU A 157 7.21 0.69 -2.71
CA GLU A 157 7.23 -0.11 -3.94
C GLU A 157 5.90 0.07 -4.67
N VAL A 158 5.97 0.38 -5.96
CA VAL A 158 4.83 0.59 -6.85
C VAL A 158 4.70 -0.64 -7.76
N LYS A 159 3.49 -1.22 -7.83
CA LYS A 159 3.19 -2.32 -8.74
C LYS A 159 1.85 -2.17 -9.40
N VAL A 160 1.77 -2.60 -10.66
CA VAL A 160 0.49 -2.97 -11.26
C VAL A 160 -0.22 -3.97 -10.36
N ALA A 161 -1.53 -3.76 -10.15
CA ALA A 161 -2.28 -4.39 -9.07
C ALA A 161 -2.16 -5.92 -9.02
N HIS A 162 -2.20 -6.60 -10.16
CA HIS A 162 -2.11 -8.06 -10.23
C HIS A 162 -0.75 -8.61 -9.76
N ASN A 163 0.32 -7.80 -9.75
CA ASN A 163 1.66 -8.15 -9.31
C ASN A 163 1.95 -7.75 -7.85
N TRP A 164 0.92 -7.47 -7.04
CA TRP A 164 1.07 -7.05 -5.64
C TRP A 164 1.96 -7.98 -4.79
N LYS A 165 1.93 -9.31 -5.04
CA LYS A 165 2.77 -10.29 -4.32
C LYS A 165 4.26 -10.06 -4.56
N HIS A 166 4.64 -9.68 -5.77
CA HIS A 166 6.03 -9.36 -6.10
C HIS A 166 6.51 -8.13 -5.32
N GLY A 167 5.66 -7.10 -5.25
CA GLY A 167 5.97 -5.89 -4.48
C GLY A 167 6.18 -6.17 -2.99
N ILE A 168 5.39 -7.06 -2.38
CA ILE A 168 5.61 -7.49 -0.98
C ILE A 168 7.00 -8.13 -0.82
N GLY A 169 7.36 -9.06 -1.70
CA GLY A 169 8.66 -9.73 -1.63
C GLY A 169 9.82 -8.73 -1.70
N GLN A 170 9.73 -7.77 -2.61
CA GLN A 170 10.73 -6.71 -2.76
C GLN A 170 10.80 -5.80 -1.52
N LEU A 171 9.66 -5.35 -1.00
CA LEU A 171 9.62 -4.53 0.23
C LEU A 171 10.30 -5.20 1.42
N LEU A 172 10.12 -6.52 1.59
CA LEU A 172 10.74 -7.27 2.67
C LEU A 172 12.26 -7.35 2.52
N VAL A 173 12.76 -7.59 1.30
CA VAL A 173 14.21 -7.64 1.02
C VAL A 173 14.82 -6.25 1.19
N TYR A 174 14.24 -5.24 0.57
CA TYR A 174 14.77 -3.87 0.63
C TYR A 174 14.67 -3.27 2.03
N GLY A 175 13.62 -3.61 2.79
CA GLY A 175 13.44 -3.18 4.18
C GLY A 175 14.59 -3.60 5.10
N ALA A 176 15.26 -4.73 4.82
CA ALA A 176 16.43 -5.17 5.59
C ALA A 176 17.61 -4.20 5.47
N TYR A 177 17.75 -3.49 4.34
CA TYR A 177 18.79 -2.48 4.12
C TYR A 177 18.42 -1.09 4.68
N HIS A 178 17.14 -0.86 4.99
CA HIS A 178 16.63 0.42 5.46
C HIS A 178 15.84 0.27 6.76
N PRO A 179 16.50 -0.13 7.86
CA PRO A 179 15.83 -0.31 9.15
C PRO A 179 15.18 1.01 9.61
N GLY A 180 13.98 0.91 10.17
CA GLY A 180 13.22 2.06 10.67
C GLY A 180 12.40 2.80 9.61
N LYS A 181 12.45 2.40 8.33
CA LYS A 181 11.49 2.90 7.33
C LYS A 181 10.19 2.11 7.40
N GLN A 182 9.06 2.81 7.26
CA GLN A 182 7.77 2.17 7.05
C GLN A 182 7.71 1.60 5.63
N LEU A 183 7.39 0.32 5.52
CA LEU A 183 7.21 -0.34 4.23
C LEU A 183 5.82 -0.02 3.67
N THR A 184 5.76 0.38 2.42
CA THR A 184 4.53 0.82 1.78
C THR A 184 4.41 0.24 0.38
N LEU A 185 3.31 -0.46 0.12
CA LEU A 185 2.97 -0.97 -1.20
C LEU A 185 1.93 -0.04 -1.86
N VAL A 186 2.20 0.41 -3.08
CA VAL A 186 1.25 1.19 -3.89
C VAL A 186 0.82 0.36 -5.08
N LEU A 187 -0.49 0.16 -5.23
CA LEU A 187 -1.08 -0.56 -6.35
C LEU A 187 -1.64 0.40 -7.39
N ILE A 188 -1.34 0.16 -8.66
CA ILE A 188 -1.81 0.97 -9.79
C ILE A 188 -2.49 0.12 -10.87
N GLY A 189 -3.33 0.77 -11.69
CA GLY A 189 -3.95 0.17 -12.86
C GLY A 189 -5.19 -0.69 -12.57
N GLU A 190 -5.51 -1.58 -13.52
CA GLU A 190 -6.76 -2.34 -13.50
C GLU A 190 -6.88 -3.30 -12.32
N HIS A 191 -8.11 -3.52 -11.88
CA HIS A 191 -8.44 -4.43 -10.77
C HIS A 191 -7.77 -4.09 -9.43
N CYS A 192 -7.34 -2.84 -9.23
CA CYS A 192 -6.76 -2.36 -7.99
C CYS A 192 -7.56 -2.79 -6.75
N GLU A 193 -8.89 -2.62 -6.74
CA GLU A 193 -9.68 -2.92 -5.54
C GLU A 193 -9.67 -4.40 -5.12
N ILE A 194 -9.79 -5.32 -6.09
CA ILE A 194 -9.77 -6.77 -5.81
C ILE A 194 -8.39 -7.17 -5.27
N CYS A 195 -7.33 -6.66 -5.90
CA CYS A 195 -5.97 -6.94 -5.48
C CYS A 195 -5.64 -6.27 -4.15
N ARG A 196 -6.12 -5.03 -3.92
CA ARG A 196 -5.95 -4.24 -2.69
C ARG A 196 -6.52 -4.98 -1.49
N TYR A 197 -7.75 -5.50 -1.60
CA TYR A 197 -8.35 -6.27 -0.51
C TYR A 197 -7.48 -7.48 -0.10
N ARG A 198 -6.97 -8.22 -1.07
CA ARG A 198 -6.07 -9.35 -0.83
C ARG A 198 -4.73 -8.88 -0.26
N ALA A 199 -4.13 -7.86 -0.85
CA ALA A 199 -2.86 -7.29 -0.42
C ALA A 199 -2.93 -6.80 1.04
N ILE A 200 -3.94 -6.01 1.41
CA ILE A 200 -4.14 -5.52 2.79
C ILE A 200 -4.14 -6.67 3.80
N LYS A 201 -4.86 -7.76 3.52
CA LYS A 201 -4.93 -8.93 4.43
C LYS A 201 -3.56 -9.55 4.69
N HIS A 202 -2.67 -9.57 3.70
CA HIS A 202 -1.32 -10.11 3.83
C HIS A 202 -0.35 -9.08 4.42
N CYS A 203 -0.37 -7.85 3.89
CA CYS A 203 0.48 -6.74 4.32
C CYS A 203 0.28 -6.35 5.78
N ALA A 204 -0.95 -6.41 6.31
CA ALA A 204 -1.23 -6.12 7.72
C ALA A 204 -0.46 -7.04 8.68
N LYS A 205 -0.20 -8.29 8.29
CA LYS A 205 0.58 -9.24 9.12
C LYS A 205 2.08 -8.93 9.11
N LEU A 206 2.53 -8.18 8.10
CA LEU A 206 3.92 -7.84 7.86
C LEU A 206 4.21 -6.37 8.23
N ASN A 207 3.24 -5.66 8.81
CA ASN A 207 3.31 -4.21 9.04
C ASN A 207 3.69 -3.40 7.79
N ILE A 208 3.10 -3.78 6.64
CA ILE A 208 3.22 -3.06 5.37
C ILE A 208 1.93 -2.26 5.17
N ASP A 209 2.05 -0.96 4.90
CA ASP A 209 0.91 -0.12 4.54
C ASP A 209 0.58 -0.31 3.05
N VAL A 210 -0.70 -0.24 2.69
CA VAL A 210 -1.14 -0.46 1.30
C VAL A 210 -2.01 0.70 0.84
N PHE A 211 -1.61 1.29 -0.28
CA PHE A 211 -2.33 2.35 -0.97
C PHE A 211 -2.58 1.97 -2.44
N THR A 212 -3.41 2.77 -3.09
CA THR A 212 -3.79 2.68 -4.50
C THR A 212 -3.68 4.06 -5.12
N GLU A 213 -3.56 4.14 -6.44
CA GLU A 213 -3.53 5.41 -7.20
C GLU A 213 -4.73 6.34 -6.92
N TYR A 214 -5.86 5.80 -6.45
CA TYR A 214 -7.08 6.55 -6.10
C TYR A 214 -7.12 7.05 -4.66
N ASP A 215 -6.18 6.62 -3.80
CA ASP A 215 -6.15 7.10 -2.43
C ASP A 215 -5.71 8.58 -2.40
N TYR A 216 -6.57 9.43 -1.88
CA TYR A 216 -6.30 10.86 -1.75
C TYR A 216 -5.34 11.13 -0.58
N GLY A 217 -4.54 12.19 -0.73
CA GLY A 217 -3.70 12.70 0.34
C GLY A 217 -2.40 11.91 0.50
N TRP A 218 -1.64 11.73 -0.58
CA TRP A 218 -0.26 11.20 -0.53
C TRP A 218 0.64 11.99 0.41
N GLU A 219 0.32 13.26 0.62
CA GLU A 219 0.90 14.17 1.61
C GLU A 219 0.71 13.68 3.05
N LYS A 220 -0.32 12.85 3.27
CA LYS A 220 -0.65 12.18 4.53
C LYS A 220 -0.15 10.74 4.59
N VAL A 221 0.66 10.27 3.64
CA VAL A 221 1.49 9.07 3.83
C VAL A 221 2.57 9.47 4.85
N ASN A 222 2.10 9.62 6.08
CA ASN A 222 2.83 10.08 7.22
C ASN A 222 3.37 8.81 7.86
N CYS A 223 4.51 8.32 7.35
CA CYS A 223 5.17 7.11 7.83
C CYS A 223 5.75 7.26 9.25
N LYS A 224 5.34 8.29 9.99
CA LYS A 224 5.61 8.43 11.42
C LYS A 224 4.57 7.64 12.21
N ARG A 225 4.71 6.32 12.26
CA ARG A 225 4.25 5.57 13.43
C ARG A 225 5.43 5.51 14.39
N ASN A 226 5.39 6.36 15.41
CA ASN A 226 6.28 6.29 16.57
C ASN A 226 6.13 4.94 17.28
#